data_AF-A0A6N7MC29-F1
#
_entry.id   AF-A0A6N7MC29-F1
#
_cell.length_a   1.000
_cell.length_b   1.000
_cell.length_c   1.000
_cell.angle_alpha   90.00
_cell.angle_beta   90.00
_cell.angle_gamma   90.00
#
_symmetry.space_group_name_H-M   'P 1'
#
loop_
_entity.id
_entity.type
_entity.pdbx_description
1 polymer ?
#
loop_
_entity_poly.entity_id
_entity_poly.type
_entity_poly.pdbx_seq_one_letter_code
_entity_poly.pdbx_strand_id
1 'polypeptide(L)'
;MLKRVYTYTLVGSLLILLWLPLMTPYGTAKCLTNTGFAFPQYIPQPDSTSSDSTIDLRYPFNDFNGNPFVSESKSGLYLGLPSNIKSSIVYDPDNNEYVISDKIGNFNYRLPSVLTIEEYKDWQFEQSLRRYWREKASGGGLDYRSSLIPRLQLGVEALDKVFGSDVINIVPQGSAELIFGVNISKIDNPALSEKLRKVATFDFQEKIQMNVSGAIGDKMKLGVNYNTEATFDFENKTKLEYSGKEDEIIKKIEAGNVTLPLPGSLITGSQSLFGLKTELQFGKLTVTNVFSQQKGETSVIDIKGGAQLSEFEVEVDNYDANKHFFIAQYFRDNYDNAMRNLPVINSGINIERIEVWVTNKTSNFENARNIIAFMDLAEGAENIFNNIPAFGQTGSEDYPYNDLNGLYLQML
;
A
#
# COMPACT_ATOMS: atom_id res chain seq x y z
N MET A 1 -28.02 -37.78 4.76
CA MET A 1 -27.13 -37.09 3.80
C MET A 1 -27.53 -35.62 3.59
N LEU A 2 -28.80 -35.32 3.24
CA LEU A 2 -29.28 -33.93 3.02
C LEU A 2 -29.07 -32.96 4.19
N LYS A 3 -29.24 -33.40 5.44
CA LYS A 3 -29.09 -32.53 6.63
C LYS A 3 -27.66 -32.01 6.83
N ARG A 4 -26.62 -32.78 6.47
CA ARG A 4 -25.21 -32.35 6.60
C ARG A 4 -24.83 -31.37 5.50
N VAL A 5 -25.32 -31.58 4.28
CA VAL A 5 -25.08 -30.66 3.14
C VAL A 5 -25.62 -29.27 3.44
N TYR A 6 -26.83 -29.17 4.02
CA TYR A 6 -27.43 -27.89 4.40
C TYR A 6 -26.64 -27.13 5.47
N THR A 7 -26.04 -27.83 6.45
CA THR A 7 -25.25 -27.18 7.51
C THR A 7 -23.94 -26.60 6.96
N TYR A 8 -23.27 -27.31 6.04
CA TYR A 8 -22.03 -26.82 5.43
C TYR A 8 -22.27 -25.69 4.40
N THR A 9 -23.38 -25.72 3.66
CA THR A 9 -23.73 -24.62 2.74
C THR A 9 -24.11 -23.33 3.50
N LEU A 10 -24.76 -23.45 4.65
CA LEU A 10 -25.21 -22.28 5.44
C LEU A 10 -24.04 -21.60 6.17
N VAL A 11 -23.09 -22.38 6.71
CA VAL A 11 -21.84 -21.86 7.30
C VAL A 11 -20.90 -21.30 6.22
N GLY A 12 -20.84 -21.93 5.04
CA GLY A 12 -20.11 -21.41 3.89
C GLY A 12 -20.67 -20.08 3.38
N SER A 13 -22.00 -19.92 3.31
CA SER A 13 -22.64 -18.65 2.92
C SER A 13 -22.44 -17.54 3.95
N LEU A 14 -22.36 -17.87 5.25
CA LEU A 14 -22.12 -16.89 6.31
C LEU A 14 -20.68 -16.34 6.27
N LEU A 15 -19.71 -17.18 5.88
CA LEU A 15 -18.31 -16.77 5.71
C LEU A 15 -18.11 -15.93 4.44
N ILE A 16 -18.85 -16.20 3.36
CA ILE A 16 -18.84 -15.38 2.14
C ILE A 16 -19.48 -14.00 2.39
N LEU A 17 -20.55 -13.92 3.20
CA LEU A 17 -21.17 -12.65 3.60
C LEU A 17 -20.28 -11.80 4.52
N LEU A 18 -19.42 -12.43 5.32
CA LEU A 18 -18.42 -11.74 6.16
C LEU A 18 -17.23 -11.18 5.35
N TRP A 19 -17.04 -11.64 4.11
CA TRP A 19 -15.94 -11.21 3.23
C TRP A 19 -16.32 -10.11 2.23
N LEU A 20 -17.61 -9.89 1.97
CA LEU A 20 -18.07 -8.84 1.05
C LEU A 20 -17.63 -7.39 1.41
N PRO A 21 -17.42 -7.00 2.69
CA PRO A 21 -17.01 -5.62 3.01
C PRO A 21 -15.53 -5.31 2.75
N LEU A 22 -14.68 -6.32 2.49
CA LEU A 22 -13.22 -6.14 2.32
C LEU A 22 -12.79 -5.92 0.86
N MET A 23 -13.72 -5.97 -0.10
CA MET A 23 -13.43 -5.90 -1.53
C MET A 23 -13.95 -4.63 -2.23
N THR A 24 -14.50 -3.65 -1.50
CA THR A 24 -14.95 -2.38 -2.08
C THR A 24 -13.96 -1.25 -1.77
N PRO A 25 -13.42 -0.53 -2.78
CA PRO A 25 -12.61 0.66 -2.52
C PRO A 25 -13.48 1.74 -1.88
N TYR A 26 -12.97 2.32 -0.79
CA TYR A 26 -13.59 3.38 0.00
C TYR A 26 -14.05 4.56 -0.88
N GLY A 27 -15.34 4.90 -0.81
CA GLY A 27 -15.93 6.03 -1.50
C GLY A 27 -17.12 6.61 -0.76
N THR A 28 -16.91 7.81 -0.20
CA THR A 28 -17.90 8.78 0.30
C THR A 28 -18.53 8.51 1.67
N ALA A 29 -18.04 9.23 2.67
CA ALA A 29 -18.75 9.47 3.92
C ALA A 29 -20.03 10.27 3.64
N LYS A 30 -21.20 9.64 3.80
CA LYS A 30 -22.48 10.36 3.86
C LYS A 30 -22.74 10.78 5.30
N CYS A 31 -22.71 12.09 5.52
CA CYS A 31 -23.24 12.74 6.72
C CYS A 31 -24.74 12.40 6.85
N LEU A 32 -25.10 11.64 7.88
CA LEU A 32 -26.49 11.40 8.25
C LEU A 32 -27.01 12.63 8.99
N THR A 33 -27.81 13.43 8.30
CA THR A 33 -28.64 14.46 8.90
C THR A 33 -29.73 13.80 9.73
N ASN A 34 -29.71 14.12 11.03
CA ASN A 34 -30.63 13.65 12.04
C ASN A 34 -32.04 14.23 11.78
N THR A 35 -32.93 13.45 11.16
CA THR A 35 -34.37 13.77 11.15
C THR A 35 -34.99 13.17 12.41
N GLY A 36 -35.24 14.03 13.39
CA GLY A 36 -35.84 13.65 14.66
C GLY A 36 -37.25 13.10 14.50
N PHE A 37 -37.45 11.86 14.96
CA PHE A 37 -38.76 11.34 15.32
C PHE A 37 -38.93 11.53 16.83
N ALA A 38 -39.85 12.42 17.20
CA ALA A 38 -40.20 12.68 18.59
C ALA A 38 -41.21 11.64 19.08
N PHE A 39 -40.81 10.82 20.05
CA PHE A 39 -41.76 10.05 20.86
C PHE A 39 -42.30 10.96 21.99
N PRO A 40 -43.60 10.90 22.33
CA PRO A 40 -44.13 11.61 23.48
C PRO A 40 -43.49 11.04 24.76
N GLN A 41 -42.61 11.83 25.38
CA GLN A 41 -42.05 11.54 26.69
C GLN A 41 -43.18 11.61 27.73
N TYR A 42 -43.43 10.52 28.44
CA TYR A 42 -44.15 10.58 29.71
C TYR A 42 -43.28 11.38 30.68
N ILE A 43 -43.64 12.65 30.91
CA ILE A 43 -43.00 13.49 31.91
C ILE A 43 -43.55 13.01 33.26
N PRO A 44 -42.76 12.36 34.13
CA PRO A 44 -43.22 12.11 35.49
C PRO A 44 -43.56 13.46 36.11
N GLN A 45 -44.74 13.57 36.72
CA GLN A 45 -45.11 14.79 37.42
C GLN A 45 -44.01 15.10 38.45
N PRO A 46 -43.61 16.37 38.60
CA PRO A 46 -42.60 16.75 39.57
C PRO A 46 -43.09 16.31 40.95
N ASP A 47 -42.28 15.49 41.62
CA ASP A 47 -42.46 15.16 43.01
C ASP A 47 -42.56 16.47 43.80
N SER A 48 -43.64 16.62 44.57
CA SER A 48 -44.01 17.82 45.29
C SER A 48 -43.20 17.96 46.58
N THR A 49 -41.89 17.74 46.51
CA THR A 49 -40.95 18.25 47.51
C THR A 49 -40.32 19.50 46.92
N SER A 50 -40.74 20.65 47.41
CA SER A 50 -40.04 21.93 47.29
C SER A 50 -38.52 21.72 47.26
N SER A 51 -37.81 22.43 46.38
CA SER A 51 -36.34 22.43 46.34
C SER A 51 -35.77 22.92 47.68
N ASP A 52 -35.62 22.01 48.63
CA ASP A 52 -35.08 22.26 49.95
C ASP A 52 -33.55 22.17 49.88
N SER A 53 -32.96 23.12 49.15
CA SER A 53 -31.57 23.56 49.30
C SER A 53 -31.24 24.55 48.17
N THR A 54 -31.40 25.83 48.45
CA THR A 54 -30.72 26.92 47.73
C THR A 54 -29.23 26.98 48.11
N ILE A 55 -28.57 25.81 48.18
CA ILE A 55 -27.14 25.71 48.45
C ILE A 55 -26.46 25.52 47.11
N ASP A 56 -25.94 26.62 46.55
CA ASP A 56 -25.03 26.55 45.42
C ASP A 56 -23.70 25.98 45.95
N LEU A 57 -23.50 24.67 45.74
CA LEU A 57 -22.28 24.01 46.14
C LEU A 57 -21.11 24.68 45.40
N ARG A 58 -20.08 25.12 46.15
CA ARG A 58 -18.84 25.66 45.56
C ARG A 58 -18.25 24.74 44.48
N TYR A 59 -18.54 23.44 44.57
CA TYR A 59 -18.33 22.46 43.51
C TYR A 59 -19.63 21.66 43.30
N PRO A 60 -20.43 21.95 42.25
CA PRO A 60 -21.63 21.18 41.96
C PRO A 60 -21.23 19.78 41.48
N PHE A 61 -21.75 18.75 42.14
CA PHE A 61 -21.62 17.37 41.69
C PHE A 61 -23.02 16.76 41.50
N ASN A 62 -23.19 16.04 40.41
CA ASN A 62 -24.39 15.26 40.16
C ASN A 62 -24.19 13.88 40.78
N ASP A 63 -25.12 13.46 41.65
CA ASP A 63 -25.13 12.10 42.17
C ASP A 63 -25.46 11.12 41.04
N PHE A 64 -24.91 9.90 41.12
CA PHE A 64 -25.22 8.84 40.18
C PHE A 64 -26.67 8.39 40.39
N ASN A 65 -27.50 8.50 39.36
CA ASN A 65 -28.93 8.21 39.43
C ASN A 65 -29.28 6.71 39.40
N GLY A 66 -28.28 5.82 39.46
CA GLY A 66 -28.49 4.37 39.39
C GLY A 66 -28.62 3.82 37.96
N ASN A 67 -28.55 4.65 36.93
CA ASN A 67 -28.65 4.21 35.54
C ASN A 67 -27.33 3.56 35.07
N PRO A 68 -27.30 2.25 34.76
CA PRO A 68 -26.08 1.54 34.40
C PRO A 68 -25.43 2.04 33.09
N PHE A 69 -26.17 2.74 32.23
CA PHE A 69 -25.68 3.31 30.97
C PHE A 69 -24.97 4.66 31.16
N VAL A 70 -25.16 5.33 32.29
CA VAL A 70 -24.48 6.60 32.56
C VAL A 70 -23.09 6.31 33.11
N SER A 71 -22.06 6.83 32.44
CA SER A 71 -20.69 6.67 32.91
C SER A 71 -20.48 7.48 34.19
N GLU A 72 -20.17 6.82 35.31
CA GLU A 72 -19.62 7.49 36.48
C GLU A 72 -18.27 8.13 36.15
N SER A 73 -18.16 9.43 36.36
CA SER A 73 -16.89 10.17 36.29
C SER A 73 -16.00 9.75 37.45
N LYS A 74 -15.04 8.85 37.18
CA LYS A 74 -14.03 8.43 38.18
C LYS A 74 -12.76 9.25 37.98
N SER A 75 -12.66 10.36 38.73
CA SER A 75 -11.46 11.20 38.85
C SER A 75 -10.98 11.14 40.29
N GLY A 76 -9.69 11.35 40.55
CA GLY A 76 -9.17 11.50 41.92
C GLY A 76 -9.76 12.68 42.69
N LEU A 77 -10.48 13.57 42.01
CA LEU A 77 -11.27 14.66 42.58
C LEU A 77 -12.66 14.22 43.09
N TYR A 78 -13.15 13.04 42.69
CA TYR A 78 -14.40 12.47 43.17
C TYR A 78 -14.13 11.44 44.26
N LEU A 79 -14.99 11.43 45.29
CA LEU A 79 -14.98 10.38 46.31
C LEU A 79 -15.49 9.08 45.68
N GLY A 80 -14.72 8.01 45.82
CA GLY A 80 -15.15 6.68 45.38
C GLY A 80 -16.30 6.13 46.22
N LEU A 81 -17.02 5.15 45.69
CA LEU A 81 -18.05 4.44 46.45
C LEU A 81 -17.43 3.74 47.67
N PRO A 82 -18.02 3.87 48.87
CA PRO A 82 -17.51 3.21 50.06
C PRO A 82 -17.67 1.69 49.96
N SER A 83 -16.75 0.95 50.60
CA SER A 83 -16.63 -0.51 50.45
C SER A 83 -17.82 -1.33 50.97
N ASN A 84 -18.74 -0.71 51.70
CA ASN A 84 -19.96 -1.33 52.20
C ASN A 84 -21.09 -1.39 51.15
N ILE A 85 -20.96 -0.71 50.01
CA ILE A 85 -21.88 -0.81 48.88
C ILE A 85 -21.38 -1.93 47.96
N LYS A 86 -22.24 -2.92 47.69
CA LYS A 86 -21.96 -4.04 46.78
C LYS A 86 -22.97 -4.08 45.66
N SER A 87 -22.48 -4.00 44.42
CA SER A 87 -23.30 -4.23 43.22
C SER A 87 -23.39 -5.73 42.94
N SER A 88 -24.60 -6.23 42.71
CA SER A 88 -24.86 -7.61 42.33
C SER A 88 -25.77 -7.67 41.11
N ILE A 89 -25.48 -8.62 40.22
CA ILE A 89 -26.22 -8.84 38.98
C ILE A 89 -26.82 -10.24 39.07
N VAL A 90 -28.14 -10.34 38.96
CA VAL A 90 -28.87 -11.61 39.05
C VAL A 90 -29.73 -11.77 37.81
N TYR A 91 -29.72 -12.96 37.22
CA TYR A 91 -30.59 -13.30 36.09
C TYR A 91 -31.95 -13.74 36.60
N ASP A 92 -33.02 -13.14 36.08
CA ASP A 92 -34.41 -13.52 36.31
C ASP A 92 -34.90 -14.41 35.15
N PRO A 93 -35.07 -15.73 35.37
CA PRO A 93 -35.49 -16.67 34.33
C PRO A 93 -36.96 -16.54 33.93
N ASP A 94 -37.81 -15.92 34.75
CA ASP A 94 -39.25 -15.82 34.46
C ASP A 94 -39.52 -14.70 33.44
N ASN A 95 -38.75 -13.62 33.50
CA ASN A 95 -38.87 -12.46 32.63
C ASN A 95 -37.76 -12.37 31.55
N ASN A 96 -36.77 -13.26 31.57
CA ASN A 96 -35.57 -13.22 30.71
C ASN A 96 -34.81 -11.89 30.81
N GLU A 97 -34.65 -11.38 32.03
CA GLU A 97 -34.04 -10.08 32.30
C GLU A 97 -32.90 -10.20 33.31
N TYR A 98 -31.98 -9.23 33.27
CA TYR A 98 -30.90 -9.09 34.25
C TYR A 98 -31.21 -7.94 35.20
N VAL A 99 -31.23 -8.26 36.50
CA VAL A 99 -31.49 -7.29 37.57
C VAL A 99 -30.17 -6.89 38.22
N ILE A 100 -29.80 -5.62 38.08
CA ILE A 100 -28.64 -4.99 38.70
C ILE A 100 -29.10 -4.32 40.00
N SER A 101 -28.53 -4.72 41.14
CA SER A 101 -28.89 -4.17 42.46
C SER A 101 -27.66 -3.77 43.27
N ASP A 102 -27.70 -2.55 43.83
CA ASP A 102 -26.69 -2.02 44.74
C ASP A 102 -27.18 -2.14 46.19
N LYS A 103 -26.47 -2.94 46.99
CA LYS A 103 -26.87 -3.29 48.37
C LYS A 103 -25.89 -2.77 49.41
N ILE A 104 -26.44 -2.27 50.52
CA ILE A 104 -25.72 -2.04 51.78
C ILE A 104 -26.25 -3.08 52.79
N GLY A 105 -25.45 -4.11 53.05
CA GLY A 105 -25.91 -5.26 53.83
C GLY A 105 -27.09 -5.95 53.13
N ASN A 106 -28.27 -5.95 53.76
CA ASN A 106 -29.52 -6.52 53.20
C ASN A 106 -30.44 -5.47 52.58
N PHE A 107 -30.07 -4.18 52.61
CA PHE A 107 -30.90 -3.10 52.12
C PHE A 107 -30.46 -2.69 50.69
N ASN A 108 -31.41 -2.60 49.77
CA ASN A 108 -31.16 -2.02 48.45
C ASN A 108 -31.01 -0.50 48.62
N TYR A 109 -29.78 0.00 48.48
CA TYR A 109 -29.48 1.42 48.63
C TYR A 109 -30.12 2.28 47.53
N ARG A 110 -30.35 1.70 46.35
CA ARG A 110 -31.05 2.31 45.22
C ARG A 110 -32.01 1.32 44.54
N LEU A 111 -32.88 1.86 43.69
CA LEU A 111 -33.77 1.07 42.85
C LEU A 111 -32.94 0.16 41.92
N PRO A 112 -33.25 -1.15 41.84
CA PRO A 112 -32.60 -2.03 40.89
C PRO A 112 -32.88 -1.60 39.45
N SER A 113 -31.86 -1.73 38.58
CA SER A 113 -32.02 -1.56 37.14
C SER A 113 -32.26 -2.91 36.49
N VAL A 114 -33.24 -2.97 35.60
CA VAL A 114 -33.62 -4.19 34.88
C VAL A 114 -33.24 -4.00 33.42
N LEU A 115 -32.52 -4.97 32.87
CA LEU A 115 -32.06 -4.96 31.48
C LEU A 115 -32.54 -6.22 30.77
N THR A 116 -32.96 -6.08 29.52
CA THR A 116 -33.14 -7.24 28.64
C THR A 116 -31.79 -7.92 28.35
N ILE A 117 -31.83 -9.15 27.80
CA ILE A 117 -30.62 -9.88 27.42
C ILE A 117 -29.78 -9.09 26.41
N GLU A 118 -30.42 -8.46 25.43
CA GLU A 118 -29.77 -7.64 24.42
C GLU A 118 -29.09 -6.41 25.06
N GLU A 119 -29.82 -5.66 25.87
CA GLU A 119 -29.31 -4.47 26.56
C GLU A 119 -28.16 -4.81 27.52
N TYR A 120 -28.23 -5.96 28.20
CA TYR A 120 -27.15 -6.43 29.07
C TYR A 120 -25.87 -6.75 28.29
N LYS A 121 -26.00 -7.39 27.12
CA LYS A 121 -24.86 -7.69 26.25
C LYS A 121 -24.19 -6.42 25.74
N ASP A 122 -24.98 -5.47 25.26
CA ASP A 122 -24.48 -4.19 24.75
C ASP A 122 -23.80 -3.40 25.88
N TRP A 123 -24.43 -3.35 27.05
CA TRP A 123 -23.86 -2.72 28.24
C TRP A 123 -22.52 -3.35 28.66
N GLN A 124 -22.44 -4.68 28.74
CA GLN A 124 -21.19 -5.39 29.07
C GLN A 124 -20.09 -5.11 28.05
N PHE A 125 -20.44 -5.13 26.76
CA PHE A 125 -19.50 -4.84 25.68
C PHE A 125 -18.92 -3.43 25.84
N GLU A 126 -19.77 -2.41 26.02
CA GLU A 126 -19.30 -1.05 26.25
C GLU A 126 -18.42 -0.90 27.51
N GLN A 127 -18.81 -1.55 28.62
CA GLN A 127 -18.00 -1.53 29.86
C GLN A 127 -16.62 -2.15 29.62
N SER A 128 -16.54 -3.25 28.88
CA SER A 128 -15.27 -3.91 28.55
C SER A 128 -14.37 -3.01 27.69
N LEU A 129 -14.95 -2.33 26.69
CA LEU A 129 -14.23 -1.42 25.82
C LEU A 129 -13.71 -0.20 26.59
N ARG A 130 -14.56 0.42 27.43
CA ARG A 130 -14.17 1.55 28.30
C ARG A 130 -13.05 1.15 29.26
N ARG A 131 -13.12 -0.04 29.86
CA ARG A 131 -12.08 -0.57 30.76
C ARG A 131 -10.76 -0.75 30.03
N TYR A 132 -10.78 -1.37 28.84
CA TYR A 132 -9.60 -1.56 27.99
C TYR A 132 -8.91 -0.23 27.66
N TRP A 133 -9.66 0.78 27.21
CA TRP A 133 -9.08 2.10 26.91
C TRP A 133 -8.56 2.81 28.15
N ARG A 134 -9.22 2.67 29.30
CA ARG A 134 -8.75 3.26 30.57
C ARG A 134 -7.45 2.63 31.04
N GLU A 135 -7.34 1.30 30.96
CA GLU A 135 -6.11 0.56 31.28
C GLU A 135 -4.96 0.96 30.34
N LYS A 136 -5.26 1.17 29.05
CA LYS A 136 -4.27 1.66 28.09
C LYS A 136 -3.82 3.09 28.36
N ALA A 137 -4.74 3.96 28.79
CA ALA A 137 -4.49 5.37 29.06
C ALA A 137 -3.82 5.64 30.42
N SER A 138 -4.03 4.79 31.44
CA SER A 138 -3.46 4.97 32.78
C SER A 138 -1.96 4.65 32.88
N GLY A 139 -1.32 4.24 31.78
CA GLY A 139 0.13 4.05 31.72
C GLY A 139 0.68 2.98 32.67
N GLY A 140 -0.17 2.07 33.18
CA GLY A 140 0.27 0.92 33.97
C GLY A 140 1.24 0.07 33.16
N GLY A 141 2.53 0.14 33.53
CA GLY A 141 3.64 -0.57 32.88
C GLY A 141 3.34 -2.07 32.67
N LEU A 142 3.70 -2.63 31.51
CA LEU A 142 5.07 -3.06 31.20
C LEU A 142 5.64 -4.17 32.11
N ASP A 143 4.80 -5.02 32.72
CA ASP A 143 5.24 -6.23 33.41
C ASP A 143 4.49 -7.51 32.99
N TYR A 144 4.24 -7.68 31.69
CA TYR A 144 3.82 -8.97 31.12
C TYR A 144 4.82 -9.43 30.04
N ARG A 145 5.95 -9.97 30.50
CA ARG A 145 6.85 -10.82 29.69
C ARG A 145 6.26 -12.23 29.44
N SER A 146 4.95 -12.36 29.33
CA SER A 146 4.33 -13.63 28.92
C SER A 146 3.09 -13.36 28.07
N SER A 147 3.25 -13.60 26.77
CA SER A 147 2.21 -13.78 25.76
C SER A 147 1.14 -12.69 25.72
N LEU A 148 1.41 -11.61 24.98
CA LEU A 148 0.46 -10.54 24.60
C LEU A 148 -0.74 -11.01 23.75
N ILE A 149 -0.95 -12.32 23.62
CA ILE A 149 -2.03 -12.90 22.83
C ILE A 149 -2.68 -13.97 23.69
N PRO A 150 -3.84 -13.68 24.33
CA PRO A 150 -4.62 -14.70 24.99
C PRO A 150 -5.10 -15.71 23.95
N ARG A 151 -4.93 -17.00 24.22
CA ARG A 151 -5.55 -18.07 23.43
C ARG A 151 -7.05 -17.95 23.62
N LEU A 152 -7.76 -17.44 22.62
CA LEU A 152 -9.21 -17.38 22.63
C LEU A 152 -9.75 -18.79 22.41
N GLN A 153 -10.35 -19.35 23.46
CA GLN A 153 -11.19 -20.54 23.39
C GLN A 153 -12.63 -20.05 23.28
N LEU A 154 -13.15 -20.03 22.05
CA LEU A 154 -14.56 -19.77 21.82
C LEU A 154 -15.27 -21.11 22.02
N GLY A 155 -15.92 -21.31 23.17
CA GLY A 155 -16.65 -22.53 23.54
C GLY A 155 -17.91 -22.78 22.70
N VAL A 156 -17.75 -22.82 21.38
CA VAL A 156 -18.81 -23.01 20.39
C VAL A 156 -18.57 -24.36 19.72
N GLU A 157 -19.34 -25.39 20.08
CA GLU A 157 -19.25 -26.76 19.53
C GLU A 157 -19.34 -26.83 18.00
N ALA A 158 -19.83 -25.77 17.34
CA ALA A 158 -19.88 -25.66 15.89
C ALA A 158 -18.49 -25.42 15.26
N LEU A 159 -17.59 -24.72 15.95
CA LEU A 159 -16.21 -24.47 15.48
C LEU A 159 -15.38 -25.76 15.51
N ASP A 160 -15.50 -26.56 16.57
CA ASP A 160 -14.81 -27.86 16.70
C ASP A 160 -15.12 -28.82 15.55
N LYS A 161 -16.37 -28.83 15.07
CA LYS A 161 -16.78 -29.73 13.97
C LYS A 161 -16.15 -29.36 12.61
N VAL A 162 -15.83 -28.08 12.40
CA VAL A 162 -15.30 -27.57 11.13
C VAL A 162 -13.77 -27.44 11.16
N PHE A 163 -13.21 -27.05 12.31
CA PHE A 163 -11.79 -26.72 12.49
C PHE A 163 -11.02 -27.71 13.39
N GLY A 164 -11.70 -28.74 13.90
CA GLY A 164 -11.13 -29.82 14.71
C GLY A 164 -10.69 -29.44 16.13
N SER A 165 -10.53 -28.14 16.42
CA SER A 165 -10.35 -27.56 17.74
C SER A 165 -10.73 -26.07 17.72
N ASP A 166 -11.17 -25.56 18.86
CA ASP A 166 -11.51 -24.16 19.15
C ASP A 166 -10.30 -23.25 19.39
N VAL A 167 -9.08 -23.79 19.42
CA VAL A 167 -7.87 -23.03 19.74
C VAL A 167 -7.48 -22.14 18.56
N ILE A 168 -7.54 -20.83 18.77
CA ILE A 168 -7.04 -19.82 17.83
C ILE A 168 -5.68 -19.33 18.34
N ASN A 169 -4.65 -19.48 17.50
CA ASN A 169 -3.31 -18.95 17.75
C ASN A 169 -2.88 -18.08 16.57
N ILE A 170 -2.81 -16.77 16.76
CA ILE A 170 -2.36 -15.81 15.75
C ILE A 170 -1.18 -15.06 16.33
N VAL A 171 -0.07 -14.99 15.60
CA VAL A 171 1.18 -14.36 16.00
C VAL A 171 1.54 -13.30 14.94
N PRO A 172 1.13 -12.04 15.14
CA PRO A 172 1.61 -10.93 14.35
C PRO A 172 3.02 -10.52 14.81
N GLN A 173 3.90 -10.25 13.86
CA GLN A 173 5.27 -9.79 14.05
C GLN A 173 5.55 -8.66 13.07
N GLY A 174 6.41 -7.71 13.47
CA GLY A 174 6.83 -6.60 12.61
C GLY A 174 6.66 -5.24 13.27
N SER A 175 6.62 -4.20 12.44
CA SER A 175 6.52 -2.80 12.84
C SER A 175 5.55 -2.04 11.93
N ALA A 176 4.89 -1.05 12.50
CA ALA A 176 4.11 -0.07 11.75
C ALA A 176 4.54 1.32 12.21
N GLU A 177 4.98 2.15 11.28
CA GLU A 177 5.34 3.54 11.48
C GLU A 177 4.39 4.41 10.66
N LEU A 178 3.84 5.43 11.30
CA LEU A 178 2.93 6.40 10.69
C LEU A 178 3.52 7.79 10.93
N ILE A 179 3.86 8.49 9.84
CA ILE A 179 4.42 9.83 9.89
C ILE A 179 3.37 10.81 9.39
N PHE A 180 3.07 11.80 10.21
CA PHE A 180 2.14 12.88 9.89
C PHE A 180 2.93 14.20 9.82
N GLY A 181 2.81 14.89 8.69
CA GLY A 181 3.49 16.16 8.44
C GLY A 181 2.56 17.17 7.78
N VAL A 182 2.87 18.45 7.95
CA VAL A 182 2.25 19.53 7.16
C VAL A 182 3.37 20.32 6.53
N ASN A 183 3.46 20.28 5.21
CA ASN A 183 4.44 21.03 4.44
C ASN A 183 3.79 22.31 3.90
N ILE A 184 4.29 23.47 4.31
CA ILE A 184 3.83 24.77 3.82
C ILE A 184 4.93 25.35 2.93
N SER A 185 4.70 25.33 1.63
CA SER A 185 5.60 25.94 0.66
C SER A 185 5.10 27.33 0.27
N LYS A 186 6.02 28.30 0.23
CA LYS A 186 5.77 29.66 -0.25
C LYS A 186 6.69 29.98 -1.42
N ILE A 187 6.12 30.37 -2.55
CA ILE A 187 6.87 30.76 -3.75
C ILE A 187 6.65 32.26 -3.99
N ASP A 188 7.72 33.04 -3.90
CA ASP A 188 7.70 34.50 -4.15
C ASP A 188 7.88 34.81 -5.64
N ASN A 189 7.08 34.17 -6.50
CA ASN A 189 7.04 34.46 -7.93
C ASN A 189 5.86 35.42 -8.22
N PRO A 190 6.14 36.67 -8.67
CA PRO A 190 5.10 37.64 -8.98
C PRO A 190 4.17 37.20 -10.13
N ALA A 191 4.62 36.30 -11.00
CA ALA A 191 3.82 35.74 -12.09
C ALA A 191 2.70 34.79 -11.60
N LEU A 192 2.78 34.29 -10.36
CA LEU A 192 1.73 33.47 -9.74
C LEU A 192 0.74 34.36 -8.99
N SER A 193 -0.54 33.97 -8.97
CA SER A 193 -1.57 34.64 -8.15
C SER A 193 -1.31 34.39 -6.65
N GLU A 194 -1.66 35.36 -5.79
CA GLU A 194 -1.36 35.29 -4.35
C GLU A 194 -1.90 34.04 -3.66
N LYS A 195 -3.05 33.53 -4.11
CA LYS A 195 -3.64 32.28 -3.60
C LYS A 195 -2.81 31.04 -3.93
N LEU A 196 -2.08 31.05 -5.04
CA LEU A 196 -1.23 29.94 -5.48
C LEU A 196 0.21 30.07 -4.96
N ARG A 197 0.58 31.21 -4.35
CA ARG A 197 1.91 31.42 -3.78
C ARG A 197 2.14 30.72 -2.45
N LYS A 198 1.07 30.30 -1.73
CA LYS A 198 1.18 29.58 -0.46
C LYS A 198 0.33 28.31 -0.51
N VAL A 199 0.99 27.16 -0.57
CA VAL A 199 0.33 25.85 -0.62
C VAL A 199 0.70 25.08 0.65
N ALA A 200 -0.32 24.65 1.39
CA ALA A 200 -0.17 23.76 2.53
C ALA A 200 -0.60 22.35 2.11
N THR A 201 0.33 21.40 2.16
CA THR A 201 0.10 20.00 1.82
C THR A 201 0.21 19.18 3.10
N PHE A 202 -0.82 18.37 3.37
CA PHE A 202 -0.75 17.34 4.40
C PHE A 202 0.03 16.15 3.85
N ASP A 203 1.09 15.77 4.56
CA ASP A 203 1.92 14.62 4.24
C ASP A 203 1.60 13.49 5.23
N PHE A 204 1.20 12.35 4.68
CA PHE A 204 0.89 11.14 5.43
C PHE A 204 1.69 10.00 4.81
N GLN A 205 2.62 9.46 5.60
CA GLN A 205 3.48 8.35 5.18
C GLN A 205 3.24 7.15 6.09
N GLU A 206 2.96 6.01 5.47
CA GLU A 206 2.68 4.74 6.14
C GLU A 206 3.76 3.71 5.79
N LYS A 207 4.45 3.24 6.82
CA LYS A 207 5.50 2.23 6.73
C LYS A 207 5.09 1.03 7.56
N ILE A 208 4.39 0.08 6.94
CA ILE A 208 4.00 -1.17 7.57
C ILE A 208 4.90 -2.27 7.05
N GLN A 209 5.56 -2.97 7.97
CA GLN A 209 6.28 -4.21 7.73
C GLN A 209 5.72 -5.25 8.70
N MET A 210 4.88 -6.15 8.20
CA MET A 210 4.13 -7.08 9.02
C MET A 210 4.23 -8.51 8.48
N ASN A 211 4.48 -9.45 9.38
CA ASN A 211 4.38 -10.88 9.17
C ASN A 211 3.41 -11.46 10.19
N VAL A 212 2.26 -11.95 9.74
CA VAL A 212 1.27 -12.61 10.58
C VAL A 212 1.26 -14.08 10.21
N SER A 213 1.49 -14.93 11.21
CA SER A 213 1.28 -16.37 11.07
C SER A 213 0.27 -16.83 12.10
N GLY A 214 -0.63 -17.74 11.73
CA GLY A 214 -1.63 -18.22 12.66
C GLY A 214 -2.21 -19.56 12.26
N ALA A 215 -2.78 -20.24 13.24
CA ALA A 215 -3.54 -21.47 13.06
C ALA A 215 -4.85 -21.38 13.85
N ILE A 216 -5.92 -21.90 13.24
CA ILE A 216 -7.23 -22.06 13.89
C ILE A 216 -7.51 -23.56 13.91
N GLY A 217 -7.52 -24.13 15.12
CA GLY A 217 -7.63 -25.57 15.34
C GLY A 217 -6.49 -26.36 14.68
N ASP A 218 -6.82 -27.51 14.10
CA ASP A 218 -5.87 -28.38 13.37
C ASP A 218 -5.93 -28.21 11.84
N LYS A 219 -6.98 -27.56 11.32
CA LYS A 219 -7.25 -27.52 9.87
C LYS A 219 -6.93 -26.21 9.17
N MET A 220 -6.97 -25.06 9.85
CA MET A 220 -6.80 -23.77 9.17
C MET A 220 -5.46 -23.14 9.52
N LYS A 221 -4.73 -22.67 8.52
CA LYS A 221 -3.49 -21.90 8.65
C LYS A 221 -3.60 -20.58 7.90
N LEU A 222 -3.14 -19.51 8.52
CA LEU A 222 -3.07 -18.17 7.96
C LEU A 222 -1.61 -17.72 7.92
N GLY A 223 -1.19 -17.19 6.78
CA GLY A 223 0.09 -16.52 6.60
C GLY A 223 -0.11 -15.24 5.82
N VAL A 224 0.23 -14.09 6.40
CA VAL A 224 0.17 -12.78 5.75
C VAL A 224 1.53 -12.12 5.90
N ASN A 225 2.14 -11.75 4.79
CA ASN A 225 3.32 -10.92 4.74
C ASN A 225 2.96 -9.65 3.97
N TYR A 226 3.16 -8.50 4.61
CA TYR A 226 2.78 -7.21 4.06
C TYR A 226 3.88 -6.19 4.34
N ASN A 227 4.36 -5.55 3.29
CA ASN A 227 5.35 -4.50 3.29
C ASN A 227 4.87 -3.36 2.38
N THR A 228 4.62 -2.17 2.95
CA THR A 228 4.21 -1.00 2.17
C THR A 228 5.36 -0.38 1.37
N GLU A 229 6.60 -0.72 1.71
CA GLU A 229 7.81 -0.28 1.01
C GLU A 229 8.33 -1.33 0.01
N ALA A 230 7.56 -2.40 -0.25
CA ALA A 230 7.92 -3.42 -1.24
C ALA A 230 8.02 -2.81 -2.65
N THR A 231 9.10 -3.14 -3.37
CA THR A 231 9.27 -2.71 -4.78
C THR A 231 8.41 -3.56 -5.72
N PHE A 232 8.13 -4.82 -5.34
CA PHE A 232 7.37 -5.75 -6.16
C PHE A 232 6.12 -6.28 -5.44
N ASP A 233 5.00 -6.34 -6.16
CA ASP A 233 3.71 -6.83 -5.64
C ASP A 233 3.76 -8.29 -5.15
N PHE A 234 4.70 -9.11 -5.63
CA PHE A 234 4.84 -10.50 -5.21
C PHE A 234 5.45 -10.66 -3.82
N GLU A 235 6.05 -9.61 -3.25
CA GLU A 235 6.57 -9.63 -1.87
C GLU A 235 5.41 -9.64 -0.87
N ASN A 236 4.31 -8.96 -1.21
CA ASN A 236 3.09 -8.95 -0.44
C ASN A 236 2.29 -10.24 -0.68
N LYS A 237 2.33 -11.13 0.32
CA LYS A 237 1.77 -12.49 0.23
C LYS A 237 0.70 -12.69 1.28
N THR A 238 -0.47 -13.10 0.84
CA THR A 238 -1.56 -13.54 1.72
C THR A 238 -1.90 -14.96 1.35
N LYS A 239 -1.81 -15.89 2.31
CA LYS A 239 -2.15 -17.29 2.12
C LYS A 239 -3.05 -17.75 3.26
N LEU A 240 -4.24 -18.22 2.90
CA LEU A 240 -5.12 -18.97 3.78
C LEU A 240 -5.15 -20.42 3.30
N GLU A 241 -4.90 -21.36 4.19
CA GLU A 241 -4.84 -22.79 3.87
C GLU A 241 -5.75 -23.57 4.80
N TYR A 242 -6.68 -24.32 4.24
CA TYR A 242 -7.45 -25.35 4.92
C TYR A 242 -6.90 -26.72 4.53
N SER A 243 -6.61 -27.56 5.52
CA SER A 243 -6.18 -28.95 5.36
C SER A 243 -7.24 -29.89 5.93
N GLY A 244 -7.82 -30.72 5.06
CA GLY A 244 -8.76 -31.77 5.47
C GLY A 244 -8.03 -32.98 6.05
N LYS A 245 -8.76 -33.82 6.79
CA LYS A 245 -8.23 -35.07 7.37
C LYS A 245 -8.10 -36.18 6.31
N GLU A 246 -7.47 -37.30 6.67
CA GLU A 246 -7.24 -38.43 5.76
C GLU A 246 -8.53 -39.01 5.16
N ASP A 247 -9.65 -38.97 5.90
CA ASP A 247 -10.94 -39.49 5.45
C ASP A 247 -11.78 -38.47 4.65
N GLU A 248 -11.32 -37.23 4.52
CA GLU A 248 -12.05 -36.17 3.84
C GLU A 248 -11.74 -36.12 2.34
N ILE A 249 -12.77 -35.92 1.51
CA ILE A 249 -12.61 -35.76 0.05
C ILE A 249 -11.83 -34.48 -0.26
N ILE A 250 -12.12 -33.40 0.47
CA ILE A 250 -11.40 -32.14 0.36
C ILE A 250 -10.08 -32.28 1.11
N LYS A 251 -8.96 -32.29 0.37
CA LYS A 251 -7.63 -32.37 0.96
C LYS A 251 -7.07 -31.01 1.29
N LYS A 252 -7.23 -30.06 0.37
CA LYS A 252 -6.68 -28.72 0.54
C LYS A 252 -7.56 -27.66 -0.09
N ILE A 253 -7.75 -26.55 0.60
CA ILE A 253 -8.28 -25.32 0.00
C ILE A 253 -7.29 -24.21 0.33
N GLU A 254 -6.73 -23.57 -0.69
CA GLU A 254 -5.82 -22.44 -0.55
C GLU A 254 -6.47 -21.20 -1.17
N ALA A 255 -6.39 -20.07 -0.47
CA ALA A 255 -6.87 -18.77 -0.97
C ALA A 255 -5.78 -17.71 -0.83
N GLY A 256 -5.69 -16.81 -1.82
CA GLY A 256 -4.65 -15.79 -1.93
C GLY A 256 -3.50 -16.24 -2.83
N ASN A 257 -2.26 -16.11 -2.39
CA ASN A 257 -1.08 -16.54 -3.13
C ASN A 257 -0.98 -18.07 -3.16
N VAL A 258 -1.22 -18.65 -4.34
CA VAL A 258 -1.22 -20.09 -4.58
C VAL A 258 -0.20 -20.45 -5.65
N THR A 259 0.22 -21.71 -5.65
CA THR A 259 1.15 -22.28 -6.62
C THR A 259 0.56 -23.54 -7.23
N LEU A 260 0.77 -23.74 -8.53
CA LEU A 260 0.35 -24.93 -9.24
C LEU A 260 1.53 -25.49 -10.04
N PRO A 261 2.51 -26.15 -9.39
CA PRO A 261 3.56 -26.84 -10.14
C PRO A 261 2.93 -28.02 -10.90
N LEU A 262 3.21 -28.10 -12.21
CA LEU A 262 2.81 -29.23 -13.06
C LEU A 262 4.07 -30.01 -13.45
N PRO A 263 4.03 -31.35 -13.46
CA PRO A 263 5.21 -32.18 -13.76
C PRO A 263 5.56 -32.26 -15.26
N GLY A 264 4.70 -31.73 -16.14
CA GLY A 264 4.91 -31.79 -17.58
C GLY A 264 5.83 -30.69 -18.11
N SER A 265 6.55 -30.97 -19.19
CA SER A 265 7.42 -30.00 -19.87
C SER A 265 6.69 -29.12 -20.89
N LEU A 266 5.55 -29.58 -21.43
CA LEU A 266 4.78 -28.85 -22.46
C LEU A 266 3.85 -27.78 -21.88
N ILE A 267 3.33 -28.03 -20.67
CA ILE A 267 2.46 -27.10 -19.95
C ILE A 267 3.11 -26.87 -18.59
N THR A 268 3.87 -25.79 -18.49
CA THR A 268 4.48 -25.36 -17.24
C THR A 268 3.43 -24.67 -16.40
N GLY A 269 3.17 -25.20 -15.20
CA GLY A 269 2.26 -24.57 -14.26
C GLY A 269 2.84 -23.28 -13.66
N SER A 270 1.98 -22.31 -13.33
CA SER A 270 2.41 -21.02 -12.80
C SER A 270 2.70 -21.08 -11.29
N GLN A 271 3.76 -20.38 -10.88
CA GLN A 271 4.23 -20.34 -9.49
C GLN A 271 3.82 -19.08 -8.72
N SER A 272 3.20 -18.09 -9.38
CA SER A 272 2.80 -16.84 -8.74
C SER A 272 1.39 -16.46 -9.17
N LEU A 273 0.42 -17.10 -8.51
CA LEU A 273 -1.01 -16.93 -8.77
C LEU A 273 -1.67 -16.32 -7.54
N PHE A 274 -2.62 -15.40 -7.76
CA PHE A 274 -3.50 -14.91 -6.70
C PHE A 274 -4.93 -15.38 -6.98
N GLY A 275 -5.48 -16.22 -6.12
CA GLY A 275 -6.81 -16.78 -6.31
C GLY A 275 -7.16 -17.91 -5.34
N LEU A 276 -8.05 -18.79 -5.79
CA LEU A 276 -8.55 -19.94 -5.06
C LEU A 276 -8.02 -21.23 -5.69
N LYS A 277 -7.43 -22.10 -4.89
CA LYS A 277 -7.02 -23.45 -5.27
C LYS A 277 -7.72 -24.48 -4.39
N THR A 278 -8.27 -25.51 -5.01
CA THR A 278 -8.93 -26.63 -4.30
C THR A 278 -8.36 -27.95 -4.77
N GLU A 279 -8.08 -28.84 -3.83
CA GLU A 279 -7.54 -30.18 -4.06
C GLU A 279 -8.51 -31.20 -3.48
N LEU A 280 -9.06 -32.04 -4.36
CA LEU A 280 -10.03 -33.08 -4.04
C LEU A 280 -9.41 -34.44 -4.34
N GLN A 281 -9.58 -35.40 -3.44
CA GLN A 281 -9.09 -36.77 -3.63
C GLN A 281 -10.24 -37.78 -3.55
N PHE A 282 -10.43 -38.53 -4.64
CA PHE A 282 -11.40 -39.60 -4.78
C PHE A 282 -10.65 -40.93 -4.91
N GLY A 283 -10.31 -41.55 -3.78
CA GLY A 283 -9.46 -42.75 -3.75
C GLY A 283 -8.06 -42.46 -4.29
N LYS A 284 -7.74 -42.96 -5.49
CA LYS A 284 -6.45 -42.73 -6.18
C LYS A 284 -6.48 -41.54 -7.15
N LEU A 285 -7.65 -40.98 -7.44
CA LEU A 285 -7.80 -39.83 -8.33
C LEU A 285 -7.67 -38.53 -7.53
N THR A 286 -6.73 -37.67 -7.91
CA THR A 286 -6.59 -36.32 -7.34
C THR A 286 -6.99 -35.30 -8.40
N VAL A 287 -7.93 -34.43 -8.04
CA VAL A 287 -8.43 -33.34 -8.89
C VAL A 287 -8.05 -32.02 -8.24
N THR A 288 -7.19 -31.25 -8.90
CA THR A 288 -6.79 -29.91 -8.46
C THR A 288 -7.43 -28.87 -9.36
N ASN A 289 -8.24 -27.98 -8.80
CA ASN A 289 -8.83 -26.85 -9.52
C ASN A 289 -8.21 -25.55 -9.03
N VAL A 290 -7.86 -24.65 -9.95
CA VAL A 290 -7.31 -23.33 -9.64
C VAL A 290 -8.06 -22.26 -10.42
N PHE A 291 -8.61 -21.28 -9.71
CA PHE A 291 -9.20 -20.07 -10.26
C PHE A 291 -8.40 -18.88 -9.75
N SER A 292 -7.61 -18.27 -10.63
CA SER A 292 -6.63 -17.26 -10.19
C SER A 292 -6.27 -16.26 -11.27
N GLN A 293 -5.84 -15.09 -10.82
CA GLN A 293 -5.12 -14.13 -11.64
C GLN A 293 -3.62 -14.40 -11.56
N GLN A 294 -2.96 -14.52 -12.71
CA GLN A 294 -1.51 -14.62 -12.76
C GLN A 294 -0.89 -13.25 -12.49
N LYS A 295 0.01 -13.18 -11.51
CA LYS A 295 0.72 -11.95 -11.13
C LYS A 295 2.17 -11.89 -11.63
N GLY A 296 2.71 -12.98 -12.17
CA GLY A 296 4.09 -13.05 -12.65
C GLY A 296 4.20 -13.15 -14.17
N GLU A 297 5.19 -12.47 -14.74
CA GLU A 297 5.61 -12.62 -16.14
C GLU A 297 6.73 -13.65 -16.25
N THR A 298 6.73 -14.46 -17.31
CA THR A 298 7.81 -15.43 -17.56
C THR A 298 8.77 -14.82 -18.57
N SER A 299 10.03 -14.66 -18.18
CA SER A 299 11.09 -14.24 -19.08
C SER A 299 12.04 -15.41 -19.32
N VAL A 300 12.28 -15.74 -20.59
CA VAL A 300 13.19 -16.81 -21.00
C VAL A 300 14.48 -16.16 -21.47
N ILE A 301 15.60 -16.55 -20.86
CA ILE A 301 16.93 -16.07 -21.23
C ILE A 301 17.68 -17.24 -21.87
N ASP A 302 18.03 -17.10 -23.15
CA ASP A 302 18.85 -18.08 -23.85
C ASP A 302 20.34 -17.81 -23.59
N ILE A 303 20.96 -18.67 -22.78
CA ILE A 303 22.39 -18.61 -22.48
C ILE A 303 23.12 -19.64 -23.35
N LYS A 304 23.95 -19.17 -24.29
CA LYS A 304 24.78 -20.05 -25.14
C LYS A 304 26.25 -19.81 -24.82
N GLY A 305 26.96 -20.86 -24.41
CA GLY A 305 28.42 -20.82 -24.18
C GLY A 305 28.88 -19.97 -22.98
N GLY A 306 28.01 -19.69 -22.02
CA GLY A 306 28.36 -18.93 -20.80
C GLY A 306 28.23 -17.41 -20.91
N ALA A 307 27.79 -16.89 -22.06
CA ALA A 307 27.44 -15.48 -22.24
C ALA A 307 25.95 -15.32 -22.54
N GLN A 308 25.37 -14.23 -22.04
CA GLN A 308 24.02 -13.80 -22.41
C GLN A 308 24.10 -13.15 -23.80
N LEU A 309 23.44 -13.76 -24.79
CA LEU A 309 23.29 -13.14 -26.11
C LEU A 309 22.06 -12.24 -26.08
N SER A 310 22.22 -10.99 -26.50
CA SER A 310 21.09 -10.11 -26.81
C SER A 310 21.04 -9.97 -28.33
N GLU A 311 19.98 -10.46 -28.94
CA GLU A 311 19.71 -10.16 -30.34
C GLU A 311 19.28 -8.69 -30.44
N PHE A 312 19.76 -8.01 -31.47
CA PHE A 312 19.37 -6.65 -31.78
C PHE A 312 19.11 -6.54 -33.27
N GLU A 313 18.14 -5.71 -33.64
CA GLU A 313 17.77 -5.44 -35.02
C GLU A 313 17.93 -3.94 -35.26
N VAL A 314 18.58 -3.58 -36.36
CA VAL A 314 18.75 -2.19 -36.80
C VAL A 314 18.20 -2.08 -38.20
N GLU A 315 17.15 -1.30 -38.35
CA GLU A 315 16.57 -0.99 -39.65
C GLU A 315 17.50 -0.06 -40.45
N VAL A 316 17.45 -0.14 -41.78
CA VAL A 316 18.38 0.57 -42.68
C VAL A 316 18.22 2.10 -42.57
N ASP A 317 17.03 2.58 -42.23
CA ASP A 317 16.71 3.98 -41.99
C ASP A 317 16.96 4.44 -40.54
N ASN A 318 17.20 3.50 -39.61
CA ASN A 318 17.55 3.80 -38.22
C ASN A 318 19.05 4.10 -38.07
N TYR A 319 19.53 5.10 -38.82
CA TYR A 319 20.88 5.61 -38.70
C TYR A 319 21.00 6.67 -37.60
N ASP A 320 22.21 6.83 -37.07
CA ASP A 320 22.49 7.82 -36.03
C ASP A 320 22.49 9.26 -36.59
N ALA A 321 21.32 9.90 -36.57
CA ALA A 321 21.12 11.25 -37.07
C ALA A 321 21.86 12.31 -36.21
N ASN A 322 22.55 13.24 -36.88
CA ASN A 322 23.23 14.40 -36.26
C ASN A 322 24.24 14.06 -35.15
N LYS A 323 24.82 12.84 -35.17
CA LYS A 323 25.89 12.44 -34.25
C LYS A 323 27.27 12.43 -34.90
N HIS A 324 27.33 11.97 -36.15
CA HIS A 324 28.58 11.83 -36.90
C HIS A 324 28.64 12.87 -38.01
N PHE A 325 29.75 13.61 -38.08
CA PHE A 325 29.94 14.70 -39.03
C PHE A 325 31.29 14.55 -39.73
N PHE A 326 31.33 14.84 -41.02
CA PHE A 326 32.57 15.08 -41.75
C PHE A 326 33.11 16.47 -41.41
N ILE A 327 34.43 16.62 -41.40
CA ILE A 327 35.10 17.89 -41.06
C ILE A 327 35.02 18.90 -42.21
N ALA A 328 35.03 18.40 -43.46
CA ALA A 328 34.91 19.18 -44.70
C ALA A 328 34.38 18.26 -45.82
N GLN A 329 33.89 18.83 -46.93
CA GLN A 329 33.37 18.03 -48.06
C GLN A 329 34.46 17.14 -48.66
N TYR A 330 35.72 17.60 -48.70
CA TYR A 330 36.85 16.77 -49.12
C TYR A 330 36.89 15.40 -48.42
N PHE A 331 36.67 15.36 -47.10
CA PHE A 331 36.69 14.10 -46.35
C PHE A 331 35.48 13.22 -46.65
N ARG A 332 34.32 13.82 -46.94
CA ARG A 332 33.11 13.11 -47.34
C ARG A 332 33.29 12.46 -48.71
N ASP A 333 33.77 13.22 -49.69
CA ASP A 333 33.91 12.76 -51.08
C ASP A 333 35.01 11.71 -51.23
N ASN A 334 36.03 11.76 -50.37
CA ASN A 334 37.13 10.79 -50.35
C ASN A 334 36.94 9.62 -49.37
N TYR A 335 35.88 9.61 -48.55
CA TYR A 335 35.70 8.59 -47.50
C TYR A 335 35.65 7.17 -48.06
N ASP A 336 34.80 6.94 -49.07
CA ASP A 336 34.62 5.61 -49.67
C ASP A 336 35.89 5.12 -50.40
N ASN A 337 36.64 6.04 -51.00
CA ASN A 337 37.93 5.74 -51.63
C ASN A 337 39.00 5.37 -50.59
N ALA A 338 39.07 6.13 -49.49
CA ALA A 338 40.00 5.90 -48.40
C ALA A 338 39.72 4.57 -47.67
N MET A 339 38.45 4.18 -47.55
CA MET A 339 38.01 2.97 -46.84
C MET A 339 37.86 1.73 -47.74
N ARG A 340 38.25 1.80 -49.01
CA ARG A 340 38.04 0.70 -49.98
C ARG A 340 38.76 -0.61 -49.59
N ASN A 341 39.93 -0.54 -48.96
CA ASN A 341 40.80 -1.68 -48.68
C ASN A 341 41.01 -1.91 -47.16
N LEU A 342 39.93 -1.92 -46.38
CA LEU A 342 40.01 -2.22 -44.93
C LEU A 342 40.78 -3.54 -44.69
N PRO A 343 41.67 -3.60 -43.67
CA PRO A 343 41.87 -2.61 -42.60
C PRO A 343 42.89 -1.48 -42.91
N VAL A 344 43.49 -1.44 -44.10
CA VAL A 344 44.46 -0.39 -44.46
C VAL A 344 43.71 0.82 -45.01
N ILE A 345 43.84 1.97 -44.34
CA ILE A 345 43.20 3.23 -44.75
C ILE A 345 44.07 3.89 -45.83
N ASN A 346 43.50 4.07 -47.03
CA ASN A 346 44.16 4.71 -48.17
C ASN A 346 44.05 6.25 -48.10
N SER A 347 44.55 6.86 -47.02
CA SER A 347 44.62 8.32 -46.87
C SER A 347 45.99 8.74 -46.35
N GLY A 348 46.55 9.80 -46.91
CA GLY A 348 47.81 10.41 -46.45
C GLY A 348 47.61 11.48 -45.37
N ILE A 349 46.37 11.77 -44.97
CA ILE A 349 46.05 12.86 -44.04
C ILE A 349 46.06 12.35 -42.60
N ASN A 350 46.78 13.07 -41.74
CA ASN A 350 46.78 12.88 -40.29
C ASN A 350 46.21 14.13 -39.61
N ILE A 351 45.18 13.97 -38.78
CA ILE A 351 44.55 15.07 -38.04
C ILE A 351 45.21 15.16 -36.66
N GLU A 352 46.01 16.19 -36.42
CA GLU A 352 46.75 16.36 -35.17
C GLU A 352 45.91 16.98 -34.04
N ARG A 353 45.01 17.91 -34.39
CA ARG A 353 44.15 18.61 -33.43
C ARG A 353 42.78 18.90 -34.03
N ILE A 354 41.74 18.66 -33.25
CA ILE A 354 40.36 19.06 -33.55
C ILE A 354 39.78 19.85 -32.38
N GLU A 355 39.14 20.97 -32.69
CA GLU A 355 38.39 21.78 -31.71
C GLU A 355 36.95 21.88 -32.20
N VAL A 356 36.01 21.50 -31.34
CA VAL A 356 34.58 21.51 -31.65
C VAL A 356 33.89 22.51 -30.74
N TRP A 357 33.15 23.42 -31.36
CA TRP A 357 32.43 24.47 -30.66
C TRP A 357 30.93 24.24 -30.78
N VAL A 358 30.24 24.19 -29.63
CA VAL A 358 28.80 23.92 -29.53
C VAL A 358 28.11 25.10 -28.87
N THR A 359 26.92 25.44 -29.36
CA THR A 359 26.10 26.51 -28.78
C THR A 359 25.78 26.22 -27.32
N ASN A 360 26.16 27.14 -26.44
CA ASN A 360 25.90 27.04 -25.01
C ASN A 360 24.42 27.30 -24.70
N LYS A 361 23.68 26.24 -24.34
CA LYS A 361 22.27 26.33 -23.93
C LYS A 361 22.08 26.40 -22.41
N THR A 362 23.13 26.12 -21.63
CA THR A 362 23.07 25.94 -20.17
C THR A 362 23.68 27.11 -19.40
N SER A 363 23.95 28.24 -20.07
CA SER A 363 24.51 29.47 -19.47
C SER A 363 25.81 29.27 -18.69
N ASN A 364 26.63 28.27 -19.06
CA ASN A 364 27.94 28.05 -18.46
C ASN A 364 29.03 28.81 -19.24
N PHE A 365 29.68 29.80 -18.64
CA PHE A 365 30.62 30.68 -19.35
C PHE A 365 32.11 30.38 -19.11
N GLU A 366 32.47 29.31 -18.40
CA GLU A 366 33.86 29.10 -17.92
C GLU A 366 34.93 28.97 -19.03
N ASN A 367 34.56 28.77 -20.30
CA ASN A 367 35.46 28.90 -21.47
C ASN A 367 34.70 29.33 -22.73
N ALA A 368 33.69 30.19 -22.58
CA ALA A 368 32.87 30.63 -23.72
C ALA A 368 33.63 31.60 -24.63
N ARG A 369 33.57 31.37 -25.93
CA ARG A 369 34.10 32.27 -26.96
C ARG A 369 33.01 32.66 -27.95
N ASN A 370 33.12 33.87 -28.49
CA ASN A 370 32.34 34.28 -29.64
C ASN A 370 32.97 33.69 -30.90
N ILE A 371 32.16 33.04 -31.73
CA ILE A 371 32.63 32.31 -32.90
C ILE A 371 31.70 32.64 -34.06
N ILE A 372 32.29 32.81 -35.23
CA ILE A 372 31.59 32.87 -36.50
C ILE A 372 32.09 31.67 -37.30
N ALA A 373 31.18 30.78 -37.66
CA ALA A 373 31.48 29.62 -38.49
C ALA A 373 30.96 29.89 -39.90
N PHE A 374 31.77 29.55 -40.89
CA PHE A 374 31.42 29.70 -42.30
C PHE A 374 31.34 28.32 -42.95
N MET A 375 30.32 28.13 -43.79
CA MET A 375 30.08 26.86 -44.48
C MET A 375 31.14 26.57 -45.54
N ASP A 376 31.54 27.59 -46.30
CA ASP A 376 32.45 27.42 -47.45
C ASP A 376 33.93 27.64 -47.06
N LEU A 377 34.28 27.72 -45.77
CA LEU A 377 35.67 27.98 -45.36
C LEU A 377 36.56 26.78 -45.70
N ALA A 378 37.68 27.03 -46.37
CA ALA A 378 38.65 26.00 -46.75
C ALA A 378 38.09 24.90 -47.66
N GLU A 379 36.99 25.15 -48.38
CA GLU A 379 36.41 24.26 -49.39
C GLU A 379 36.95 24.56 -50.79
N GLY A 380 37.08 23.51 -51.61
CA GLY A 380 37.51 23.60 -53.02
C GLY A 380 36.40 24.08 -53.96
N ALA A 381 36.75 24.42 -55.21
CA ALA A 381 35.86 25.07 -56.18
C ALA A 381 34.55 24.32 -56.44
N GLU A 382 34.56 22.99 -56.40
CA GLU A 382 33.37 22.16 -56.59
C GLU A 382 32.39 22.23 -55.40
N ASN A 383 32.89 22.67 -54.23
CA ASN A 383 32.18 22.66 -52.95
C ASN A 383 31.94 24.07 -52.38
N ILE A 384 32.20 25.14 -53.15
CA ILE A 384 31.86 26.52 -52.78
C ILE A 384 30.45 26.85 -53.28
N PHE A 385 29.53 27.13 -52.35
CA PHE A 385 28.13 27.43 -52.67
C PHE A 385 27.86 28.93 -52.82
N ASN A 386 28.77 29.78 -52.35
CA ASN A 386 28.64 31.24 -52.47
C ASN A 386 28.98 31.74 -53.89
N ASN A 387 28.19 32.70 -54.39
CA ASN A 387 28.37 33.31 -55.70
C ASN A 387 29.30 34.54 -55.70
N ILE A 388 29.89 34.89 -54.55
CA ILE A 388 30.81 36.03 -54.43
C ILE A 388 32.18 35.65 -55.02
N PRO A 389 32.66 36.31 -56.10
CA PRO A 389 33.91 35.94 -56.75
C PRO A 389 35.14 35.99 -55.85
N ALA A 390 35.14 36.89 -54.85
CA ALA A 390 36.22 37.02 -53.89
C ALA A 390 36.38 35.82 -52.95
N PHE A 391 35.38 34.93 -52.87
CA PHE A 391 35.43 33.71 -52.05
C PHE A 391 35.78 32.47 -52.87
N GLY A 392 36.06 32.62 -54.17
CA GLY A 392 36.45 31.51 -55.03
C GLY A 392 37.76 30.85 -54.62
N GLN A 393 38.02 29.66 -55.15
CA GLN A 393 39.26 28.93 -54.93
C GLN A 393 40.45 29.73 -55.48
N THR A 394 41.47 29.91 -54.63
CA THR A 394 42.73 30.60 -54.93
C THR A 394 43.91 29.63 -54.92
N GLY A 395 43.82 28.57 -54.12
CA GLY A 395 44.84 27.54 -53.98
C GLY A 395 44.76 26.44 -55.04
N SER A 396 45.89 25.75 -55.29
CA SER A 396 46.00 24.65 -56.27
C SER A 396 45.94 23.25 -55.66
N GLU A 397 45.95 23.14 -54.34
CA GLU A 397 45.89 21.85 -53.64
C GLU A 397 44.45 21.36 -53.53
N ASP A 398 44.29 20.04 -53.41
CA ASP A 398 42.97 19.41 -53.35
C ASP A 398 42.45 19.20 -51.92
N TYR A 399 43.30 19.36 -50.89
CA TYR A 399 42.90 19.17 -49.49
C TYR A 399 42.48 20.50 -48.82
N PRO A 400 41.60 20.48 -47.78
CA PRO A 400 41.15 21.69 -47.09
C PRO A 400 42.28 22.38 -46.31
N TYR A 401 42.46 23.68 -46.54
CA TYR A 401 43.26 24.60 -45.71
C TYR A 401 42.75 26.03 -45.90
N ASN A 402 43.08 26.94 -44.96
CA ASN A 402 42.49 28.28 -44.90
C ASN A 402 42.66 29.11 -46.18
N ASP A 403 43.78 28.94 -46.90
CA ASP A 403 44.08 29.71 -48.11
C ASP A 403 43.65 29.00 -49.41
N LEU A 404 42.95 27.86 -49.29
CA LEU A 404 42.39 27.16 -50.45
C LEU A 404 41.43 28.08 -51.21
N ASN A 405 40.66 28.89 -50.49
CA ASN A 405 39.76 29.88 -51.07
C ASN A 405 39.90 31.24 -50.41
N GLY A 406 39.33 32.26 -51.06
CA GLY A 406 39.44 33.64 -50.59
C GLY A 406 38.63 33.98 -49.34
N LEU A 407 37.80 33.07 -48.81
CA LEU A 407 36.87 33.40 -47.72
C LEU A 407 37.59 33.77 -46.42
N TYR A 408 38.66 33.06 -46.07
CA TYR A 408 39.42 33.33 -44.86
C TYR A 408 40.01 34.75 -44.87
N LEU A 409 40.69 35.12 -45.97
CA LEU A 409 41.35 36.42 -46.13
C LEU A 409 40.36 37.60 -46.17
N GLN A 410 39.14 37.39 -46.67
CA GLN A 410 38.12 38.45 -46.75
C GLN A 410 37.38 38.68 -45.42
N MET A 411 37.51 37.77 -44.46
CA MET A 411 36.86 37.84 -43.14
C MET A 411 37.84 38.18 -42.00
N LEU A 412 39.13 38.31 -42.31
CA LEU A 412 40.13 38.96 -41.47
C LEU A 412 39.99 40.48 -41.57
#